data_AF-A0AAV6R5E1-F1
#
_entry.id   AF-A0AAV6R5E1-F1
#
_cell.length_a   1.000
_cell.length_b   1.000
_cell.length_c   1.000
_cell.angle_alpha   90.00
_cell.angle_beta   90.00
_cell.angle_gamma   90.00
#
_symmetry.space_group_name_H-M   'P 1'
#
loop_
_entity.id
_entity.type
_entity.pdbx_description
1 polymer ?
#
loop_
_entity_poly.entity_id
_entity_poly.type
_entity_poly.pdbx_seq_one_letter_code
_entity_poly.pdbx_strand_id
1 'polypeptide(L)'
;MNRSASGIDVAKILSAKKKLEAKRKRIEKKNAKKTQEGGEKEEQEQNIAVIEMNAEPSPSLPRAIILDLSPVNFLDTVGVKALKSIHKDYGETGIEVILAGCQTSVVEDLQTGGFFHDDVTKSCLFSTVHDAVLYCQSANEQYEVIKEAEL
;
A
#
# COMPACT_ATOMS: atom_id res chain seq x y z
N MET A 1 7.99 -1.94 -28.21
CA MET A 1 6.72 -2.62 -27.86
C MET A 1 6.33 -2.25 -26.44
N ASN A 2 5.35 -1.37 -26.25
CA ASN A 2 4.87 -0.98 -24.92
C ASN A 2 3.54 -1.71 -24.64
N ARG A 3 3.54 -2.60 -23.65
CA ARG A 3 2.36 -3.36 -23.22
C ARG A 3 1.67 -2.57 -22.11
N SER A 4 0.57 -1.90 -22.43
CA SER A 4 -0.34 -1.30 -21.46
C SER A 4 -1.68 -2.04 -21.52
N ALA A 5 -1.79 -3.14 -20.77
CA ALA A 5 -3.02 -3.93 -20.65
C ALA A 5 -3.81 -3.60 -19.37
N SER A 6 -3.30 -2.74 -18.47
CA SER A 6 -3.96 -2.43 -17.19
C SER A 6 -4.49 -1.01 -17.07
N GLY A 7 -4.43 -0.17 -18.12
CA GLY A 7 -4.85 1.25 -18.05
C GLY A 7 -4.01 2.12 -17.09
N ILE A 8 -3.08 1.51 -16.35
CA ILE A 8 -2.23 2.13 -15.35
C ILE A 8 -0.79 2.16 -15.88
N ASP A 9 -0.25 3.37 -16.03
CA ASP A 9 1.09 3.61 -16.53
C ASP A 9 2.09 3.67 -15.36
N VAL A 10 2.82 2.57 -15.16
CA VAL A 10 3.83 2.43 -14.10
C VAL A 10 4.89 3.53 -14.15
N ALA A 11 5.27 4.00 -15.34
CA ALA A 11 6.27 5.05 -15.47
C ALA A 11 5.76 6.40 -14.93
N LYS A 12 4.47 6.69 -15.09
CA LYS A 12 3.84 7.88 -14.51
C LYS A 12 3.84 7.82 -12.98
N ILE A 13 3.54 6.66 -12.40
CA ILE A 13 3.56 6.45 -10.93
C ILE A 13 4.96 6.70 -10.37
N LEU A 14 6.00 6.12 -10.99
CA LEU A 14 7.39 6.30 -10.57
C LEU A 14 7.83 7.77 -10.62
N SER A 15 7.44 8.49 -11.67
CA SER A 15 7.78 9.90 -11.82
C SER A 15 7.10 10.79 -10.76
N ALA A 16 5.85 10.49 -10.40
CA ALA A 16 5.11 11.21 -9.38
C ALA A 16 5.72 10.99 -7.98
N LYS A 17 6.08 9.73 -7.65
CA LYS A 17 6.74 9.36 -6.39
C LYS A 17 8.08 10.10 -6.22
N LYS A 18 8.91 10.15 -7.27
CA LYS A 18 10.20 10.87 -7.27
C LYS A 18 10.04 12.39 -7.08
N LYS A 19 8.99 12.99 -7.66
CA LYS A 19 8.68 14.42 -7.51
C LYS A 19 8.23 14.77 -6.08
N LEU A 20 7.48 13.89 -5.43
CA LEU A 20 7.06 14.05 -4.04
C LEU A 20 8.25 13.93 -3.07
N GLU A 21 9.13 12.96 -3.27
CA GLU A 21 10.32 12.78 -2.43
C GLU A 21 11.28 13.99 -2.50
N ALA A 22 11.47 14.55 -3.70
CA ALA A 22 12.28 15.76 -3.89
C ALA A 22 11.68 17.00 -3.20
N LYS A 23 10.34 17.10 -3.10
CA LYS A 23 9.67 18.16 -2.33
C LYS A 23 9.86 17.97 -0.83
N ARG A 24 9.78 16.73 -0.33
CA ARG A 24 10.01 16.40 1.10
C ARG A 24 11.43 16.76 1.55
N LYS A 25 12.45 16.39 0.78
CA LYS A 25 13.86 16.75 1.07
C LYS A 25 14.14 18.27 1.08
N ARG A 26 13.35 19.07 0.36
CA ARG A 26 13.46 20.55 0.37
C ARG A 26 12.83 21.18 1.62
N ILE A 27 11.76 20.57 2.14
CA ILE A 27 11.10 21.01 3.38
C ILE A 27 11.98 20.67 4.58
N GLU A 28 12.55 19.47 4.61
CA GLU A 28 13.47 19.02 5.66
C GLU A 28 14.74 19.89 5.75
N LYS A 29 15.35 20.24 4.60
CA LYS A 29 16.50 21.17 4.57
C LYS A 29 16.15 22.59 5.00
N LYS A 30 14.91 23.06 4.78
CA LYS A 30 14.45 24.37 5.26
C LYS A 30 14.20 24.37 6.77
N ASN A 31 13.74 23.26 7.34
CA ASN A 31 13.52 23.12 8.79
C ASN A 31 14.84 22.96 9.56
N ALA A 32 15.82 22.23 9.01
CA ALA A 32 17.15 22.11 9.63
C ALA A 32 17.89 23.46 9.73
N LYS A 33 17.70 24.38 8.77
CA LYS A 33 18.37 25.70 8.78
C LYS A 33 17.78 26.69 9.81
N LYS A 34 16.52 26.50 10.26
CA LYS A 34 15.88 27.37 11.27
C LYS A 34 16.26 27.06 12.72
N THR A 35 16.95 25.94 12.98
CA THR A 35 17.26 25.49 14.35
C THR A 35 18.58 26.06 14.91
N GLN A 36 19.33 26.88 14.16
CA GLN A 36 20.65 27.37 14.58
C GLN A 36 20.81 28.88 14.83
N GLU A 37 19.75 29.69 14.76
CA GLU A 37 19.83 31.11 15.12
C GLU A 37 18.73 31.47 16.13
N GLY A 38 19.02 31.19 17.41
CA GLY A 38 18.19 31.61 18.55
C GLY A 38 18.95 32.58 19.44
N GLY A 39 18.49 33.84 19.47
CA GLY A 39 18.91 34.87 20.42
C GLY A 39 17.72 35.80 20.71
N GLU A 40 16.97 35.44 21.77
CA GLU A 40 16.08 36.22 22.65
C GLU A 40 15.17 37.35 22.07
N LYS A 41 13.84 37.14 22.10
CA LYS A 41 12.88 37.76 23.05
C LYS A 41 11.40 37.56 22.65
N GLU A 42 10.62 37.06 23.62
CA GLU A 42 9.22 37.33 24.01
C GLU A 42 8.03 37.33 23.01
N GLU A 43 6.95 36.66 23.49
CA GLU A 43 5.52 36.79 23.18
C GLU A 43 4.94 36.21 21.86
N GLN A 44 4.42 34.97 21.96
CA GLN A 44 3.02 34.56 21.73
C GLN A 44 2.97 33.03 21.48
N GLU A 45 2.39 32.29 22.43
CA GLU A 45 2.19 30.85 22.33
C GLU A 45 1.23 30.50 21.19
N GLN A 46 1.78 30.10 20.05
CA GLN A 46 1.10 29.26 19.09
C GLN A 46 1.69 27.86 19.20
N ASN A 47 1.03 27.01 19.98
CA ASN A 47 1.30 25.57 20.04
C ASN A 47 1.01 24.95 18.66
N ILE A 48 2.01 24.92 17.77
CA ILE A 48 1.97 24.11 16.56
C ILE A 48 2.39 22.70 16.96
N ALA A 49 1.44 21.91 17.45
CA ALA A 49 1.58 20.47 17.45
C ALA A 49 1.83 20.04 16.00
N VAL A 50 3.01 19.47 15.74
CA VAL A 50 3.32 18.85 14.45
C VAL A 50 2.46 17.59 14.38
N ILE A 51 1.25 17.73 13.85
CA ILE A 51 0.44 16.60 13.42
C ILE A 51 1.22 15.99 12.27
N GLU A 52 1.81 14.82 12.53
CA GLU A 52 2.38 13.96 11.51
C GLU A 52 1.25 13.64 10.53
N MET A 53 1.26 14.34 9.40
CA MET A 53 0.27 14.15 8.34
C MET A 53 0.47 12.73 7.79
N ASN A 54 -0.24 11.77 8.39
CA ASN A 54 -0.46 10.46 7.83
C ASN A 54 -0.83 10.67 6.37
N ALA A 55 -0.09 10.01 5.49
CA ALA A 55 -0.24 10.18 4.06
C ALA A 55 -1.69 9.90 3.68
N GLU A 56 -2.46 10.98 3.48
CA GLU A 56 -3.77 10.97 2.84
C GLU A 56 -3.68 10.01 1.65
N PRO A 57 -4.48 8.92 1.62
CA PRO A 57 -4.48 8.03 0.48
C PRO A 57 -4.82 8.88 -0.71
N SER A 58 -3.88 9.02 -1.65
CA SER A 58 -4.11 9.85 -2.83
C SER A 58 -5.39 9.34 -3.48
N PRO A 59 -6.45 10.17 -3.63
CA PRO A 59 -7.79 9.71 -4.02
C PRO A 59 -7.87 9.10 -5.44
N SER A 60 -6.72 8.94 -6.10
CA SER A 60 -6.59 8.39 -7.45
C SER A 60 -6.15 6.93 -7.51
N LEU A 61 -5.70 6.30 -6.41
CA LEU A 61 -5.20 4.91 -6.43
C LEU A 61 -6.05 3.98 -5.57
N PRO A 62 -6.31 2.74 -6.04
CA PRO A 62 -7.04 1.75 -5.25
C PRO A 62 -6.22 1.33 -4.03
N ARG A 63 -6.88 1.07 -2.90
CA ARG A 63 -6.23 0.57 -1.67
C ARG A 63 -5.79 -0.88 -1.80
N ALA A 64 -6.57 -1.69 -2.51
CA ALA A 64 -6.34 -3.12 -2.66
C ALA A 64 -6.71 -3.61 -4.06
N ILE A 65 -6.05 -4.69 -4.48
CA ILE A 65 -6.37 -5.48 -5.67
C ILE A 65 -6.76 -6.87 -5.20
N ILE A 66 -7.99 -7.29 -5.53
CA ILE A 66 -8.46 -8.65 -5.27
C ILE A 66 -8.27 -9.47 -6.55
N LEU A 67 -7.48 -10.53 -6.46
CA LEU A 67 -7.28 -11.50 -7.54
C LEU A 67 -8.20 -12.70 -7.30
N ASP A 68 -9.18 -12.87 -8.17
CA ASP A 68 -10.06 -14.04 -8.17
C ASP A 68 -9.35 -15.24 -8.82
N LEU A 69 -8.97 -16.21 -7.99
CA LEU A 69 -8.31 -17.45 -8.38
C LEU A 69 -9.27 -18.65 -8.40
N SER A 70 -10.58 -18.43 -8.27
CA SER A 70 -11.57 -19.51 -8.40
C SER A 70 -11.49 -20.31 -9.72
N PRO A 71 -11.18 -19.74 -10.91
CA PRO A 71 -11.02 -20.53 -12.13
C PRO A 71 -9.63 -21.19 -12.26
N VAL A 72 -8.72 -20.97 -11.31
CA VAL A 72 -7.36 -21.52 -11.35
C VAL A 72 -7.36 -22.90 -10.69
N ASN A 73 -6.92 -23.91 -11.44
CA ASN A 73 -6.88 -25.30 -10.95
C ASN A 73 -5.52 -25.68 -10.34
N PHE A 74 -4.43 -25.09 -10.85
CA PHE A 74 -3.06 -25.31 -10.40
C PHE A 74 -2.18 -24.11 -10.75
N LEU A 75 -1.08 -23.94 -10.03
CA LEU A 75 -0.03 -22.96 -10.32
C LEU A 75 1.32 -23.66 -10.46
N ASP A 76 2.00 -23.46 -11.58
CA ASP A 76 3.39 -23.87 -11.70
C ASP A 76 4.33 -22.88 -11.00
N THR A 77 5.61 -23.24 -10.94
CA THR A 77 6.66 -22.40 -10.33
C THR A 77 6.75 -21.01 -10.96
N VAL A 78 6.43 -20.86 -12.26
CA VAL A 78 6.47 -19.57 -12.95
C VAL A 78 5.27 -18.70 -12.55
N GLY A 79 4.08 -19.29 -12.45
CA GLY A 79 2.86 -18.64 -11.97
C GLY A 79 3.01 -18.16 -10.52
N VAL A 80 3.57 -18.99 -9.64
CA VAL A 80 3.85 -18.57 -8.26
C VAL A 80 4.85 -17.42 -8.21
N LYS A 81 5.92 -17.46 -9.03
CA LYS A 81 6.87 -16.34 -9.13
C LYS A 81 6.21 -15.07 -9.64
N ALA A 82 5.30 -15.17 -10.61
CA ALA A 82 4.57 -14.02 -11.12
C ALA A 82 3.68 -13.40 -10.03
N LEU A 83 2.96 -14.21 -9.24
CA LEU A 83 2.16 -13.72 -8.12
C LEU A 83 3.02 -13.06 -7.04
N LYS A 84 4.21 -13.60 -6.75
CA LYS A 84 5.17 -12.95 -5.84
C LYS A 84 5.59 -11.56 -6.33
N SER A 85 5.92 -11.44 -7.61
CA SER A 85 6.28 -10.16 -8.22
C SER A 85 5.11 -9.18 -8.13
N ILE A 86 3.89 -9.61 -8.47
CA ILE A 86 2.68 -8.77 -8.36
C ILE A 86 2.48 -8.28 -6.92
N HIS A 87 2.52 -9.18 -5.94
CA HIS A 87 2.35 -8.83 -4.53
C HIS A 87 3.42 -7.81 -4.09
N LYS A 88 4.68 -8.05 -4.44
CA LYS A 88 5.78 -7.15 -4.11
C LYS A 88 5.64 -5.78 -4.77
N ASP A 89 5.44 -5.74 -6.07
CA ASP A 89 5.44 -4.51 -6.86
C ASP A 89 4.30 -3.56 -6.43
N TYR A 90 3.11 -4.10 -6.14
CA TYR A 90 1.98 -3.32 -5.62
C TYR A 90 2.14 -3.00 -4.13
N GLY A 91 2.67 -3.91 -3.32
CA GLY A 91 2.98 -3.66 -1.91
C GLY A 91 3.96 -2.50 -1.70
N GLU A 92 4.99 -2.36 -2.55
CA GLU A 92 5.94 -1.23 -2.55
C GLU A 92 5.28 0.14 -2.88
N THR A 93 4.06 0.09 -3.41
CA THR A 93 3.22 1.27 -3.68
C THR A 93 2.13 1.51 -2.63
N GLY A 94 2.03 0.64 -1.62
CA GLY A 94 0.99 0.71 -0.59
C GLY A 94 -0.36 0.15 -1.04
N ILE A 95 -0.38 -0.62 -2.13
CA ILE A 95 -1.59 -1.29 -2.62
C ILE A 95 -1.54 -2.75 -2.16
N GLU A 96 -2.51 -3.16 -1.35
CA GLU A 96 -2.60 -4.53 -0.84
C GLU A 96 -3.03 -5.49 -1.96
N VAL A 97 -2.42 -6.66 -2.05
CA VAL A 97 -2.80 -7.70 -3.01
C VAL A 97 -3.41 -8.86 -2.25
N ILE A 98 -4.67 -9.16 -2.55
CA ILE A 98 -5.49 -10.16 -1.88
C ILE A 98 -5.84 -11.25 -2.86
N LEU A 99 -5.76 -12.51 -2.44
CA LEU A 99 -6.14 -13.67 -3.24
C LEU A 99 -7.47 -14.22 -2.74
N ALA A 100 -8.42 -14.43 -3.65
CA ALA A 100 -9.73 -14.97 -3.32
C ALA A 100 -10.02 -16.25 -4.10
N GLY A 101 -10.78 -17.18 -3.51
CA GLY A 101 -11.26 -18.37 -4.22
C GLY A 101 -10.19 -19.41 -4.52
N CYS A 102 -9.06 -19.41 -3.81
CA CYS A 102 -8.01 -20.41 -4.01
C CYS A 102 -8.51 -21.81 -3.62
N GLN A 103 -8.50 -22.75 -4.58
CA GLN A 103 -8.68 -24.17 -4.30
C GLN A 103 -7.53 -24.70 -3.41
N THR A 104 -7.76 -25.78 -2.67
CA THR A 104 -6.74 -26.36 -1.78
C THR A 104 -5.43 -26.68 -2.50
N SER A 105 -5.50 -27.24 -3.71
CA SER A 105 -4.33 -27.51 -4.56
C SER A 105 -3.54 -26.24 -4.87
N VAL A 106 -4.23 -25.15 -5.22
CA VAL A 106 -3.60 -23.85 -5.50
C VAL A 106 -2.94 -23.27 -4.25
N VAL A 107 -3.54 -23.44 -3.06
CA VAL A 107 -2.91 -23.02 -1.80
C VAL A 107 -1.64 -23.82 -1.52
N GLU A 108 -1.65 -25.12 -1.81
CA GLU A 108 -0.46 -25.98 -1.71
C GLU A 108 0.63 -25.58 -2.71
N ASP A 109 0.26 -25.26 -3.96
CA ASP A 109 1.19 -24.75 -4.98
C ASP A 109 1.84 -23.42 -4.53
N LEU A 110 1.05 -22.51 -3.95
CA LEU A 110 1.54 -21.26 -3.37
C LEU A 110 2.50 -21.52 -2.19
N GLN A 111 2.17 -22.45 -1.30
CA GLN A 111 2.99 -22.82 -0.16
C GLN A 111 4.33 -23.42 -0.61
N THR A 112 4.28 -24.43 -1.48
CA THR A 112 5.46 -25.15 -1.98
C THR A 112 6.33 -24.29 -2.89
N GLY A 113 5.70 -23.43 -3.70
CA GLY A 113 6.38 -22.40 -4.49
C GLY A 113 6.90 -21.21 -3.66
N GLY A 114 6.65 -21.21 -2.35
CA GLY A 114 7.19 -20.28 -1.36
C GLY A 114 6.58 -18.88 -1.42
N PHE A 115 5.35 -18.73 -1.90
CA PHE A 115 4.61 -17.45 -1.91
C PHE A 115 4.52 -16.86 -0.50
N PHE A 116 4.13 -17.69 0.47
CA PHE A 116 4.11 -17.30 1.87
C PHE A 116 5.52 -17.31 2.47
N HIS A 117 5.92 -16.19 3.05
CA HIS A 117 7.22 -15.97 3.69
C HIS A 117 7.07 -14.92 4.80
N ASP A 118 8.18 -14.50 5.45
CA ASP A 118 8.18 -13.67 6.66
C ASP A 118 7.22 -12.47 6.61
N ASP A 119 7.09 -11.81 5.45
CA ASP A 119 6.23 -10.64 5.26
C ASP A 119 4.86 -10.94 4.63
N VAL A 120 4.66 -12.15 4.08
CA VAL A 120 3.44 -12.54 3.35
C VAL A 120 2.85 -13.77 4.01
N THR A 121 1.85 -13.55 4.87
CA THR A 121 1.15 -14.63 5.56
C THR A 121 -0.13 -15.04 4.82
N LYS A 122 -0.80 -16.08 5.30
CA LYS A 122 -2.10 -16.52 4.76
C LYS A 122 -3.25 -15.55 5.05
N SER A 123 -3.01 -14.44 5.76
CA SER A 123 -4.01 -13.39 5.99
C SER A 123 -4.49 -12.73 4.70
N CYS A 124 -3.73 -12.82 3.61
CA CYS A 124 -4.11 -12.33 2.27
C CYS A 124 -5.03 -13.31 1.49
N LEU A 125 -5.40 -14.46 2.06
CA LEU A 125 -6.26 -15.45 1.42
C LEU A 125 -7.70 -15.38 1.94
N PHE A 126 -8.65 -15.37 1.01
CA PHE A 126 -10.07 -15.43 1.32
C PHE A 126 -10.78 -16.54 0.54
N SER A 127 -11.79 -17.14 1.16
CA SER A 127 -12.54 -18.25 0.57
C SER A 127 -13.38 -17.80 -0.63
N THR A 128 -13.88 -16.56 -0.59
CA THR A 128 -14.68 -15.96 -1.64
C THR A 128 -14.23 -14.51 -1.90
N VAL A 129 -14.55 -14.00 -3.09
CA VAL A 129 -14.37 -12.56 -3.40
C VAL A 129 -15.20 -11.69 -2.46
N HIS A 130 -16.37 -12.17 -2.04
CA HIS A 130 -17.23 -11.45 -1.11
C HIS A 130 -16.52 -11.15 0.22
N ASP A 131 -15.91 -12.17 0.83
CA ASP A 131 -15.18 -12.00 2.09
C ASP A 131 -13.99 -11.06 1.94
N ALA A 132 -13.27 -11.15 0.81
CA ALA A 132 -12.16 -10.25 0.50
C ALA A 132 -12.63 -8.78 0.38
N VAL A 133 -13.80 -8.54 -0.23
CA VAL A 133 -14.39 -7.20 -0.34
C VAL A 133 -14.81 -6.67 1.03
N LEU A 134 -15.44 -7.49 1.87
CA LEU A 134 -15.82 -7.10 3.23
C LEU A 134 -14.61 -6.72 4.07
N TYR A 135 -13.53 -7.51 3.99
CA TYR A 135 -12.26 -7.16 4.62
C TYR A 135 -11.75 -5.79 4.15
N CYS A 136 -11.72 -5.56 2.82
CA CYS A 136 -11.32 -4.27 2.26
C CYS A 136 -12.20 -3.10 2.73
N GLN A 137 -13.48 -3.33 2.99
CA GLN A 137 -14.41 -2.29 3.46
C GLN A 137 -14.23 -2.00 4.96
N SER A 138 -14.07 -3.02 5.78
CA SER A 138 -13.82 -2.87 7.23
C SER A 138 -12.49 -2.17 7.54
N ALA A 139 -11.46 -2.36 6.71
CA ALA A 139 -10.21 -1.62 6.80
C ALA A 139 -10.39 -0.11 6.54
N ASN A 140 -11.49 0.28 5.89
CA ASN A 140 -11.86 1.67 5.66
C ASN A 140 -12.55 2.30 6.88
N GLU A 141 -13.34 1.52 7.62
CA GLU A 141 -14.01 1.98 8.84
C GLU A 141 -13.01 2.25 9.96
N GLN A 142 -11.93 1.47 10.07
CA GLN A 142 -10.82 1.76 10.99
C GLN A 142 -10.14 3.11 10.69
N TYR A 143 -10.16 3.58 9.44
CA TYR A 143 -9.60 4.88 9.06
C TYR A 143 -10.58 6.05 9.29
N GLU A 144 -11.90 5.81 9.20
CA GLU A 144 -12.92 6.83 9.47
C GLU A 144 -13.24 6.97 10.98
N VAL A 145 -13.18 5.89 11.76
CA VAL A 145 -13.35 5.95 13.23
C VAL A 145 -12.22 6.74 13.90
N ILE A 146 -11.01 6.71 13.35
CA ILE A 146 -9.89 7.54 13.84
C ILE A 146 -10.16 9.04 13.55
N LYS A 147 -10.90 9.38 12.48
CA LYS A 147 -11.26 10.77 12.16
C LYS A 147 -12.40 11.31 13.04
N GLU A 148 -13.36 10.47 13.44
CA GLU A 148 -14.45 10.90 14.33
C GLU A 148 -14.05 10.95 15.81
N ALA A 149 -13.03 10.17 16.23
CA ALA A 149 -12.52 10.19 17.60
C ALA A 149 -11.60 11.40 17.92
N GLU A 150 -11.26 12.22 16.93
CA GLU A 150 -10.44 13.44 17.06
C GLU A 150 -11.26 14.74 16.90
N LEU A 151 -12.60 14.68 16.98
CA LEU A 151 -13.51 15.85 17.03
C LEU A 151 -14.03 16.14 18.45
#